data_AF-A0A943B8F7-F1
#
_entry.id   AF-A0A943B8F7-F1
#
_cell.length_a   1.000
_cell.length_b   1.000
_cell.length_c   1.000
_cell.angle_alpha   90.00
_cell.angle_beta   90.00
_cell.angle_gamma   90.00
#
_symmetry.space_group_name_H-M   'P 1'
#
loop_
_entity.id
_entity.type
_entity.pdbx_description
1 polymer ?
#
loop_
_entity_poly.entity_id
_entity_poly.type
_entity_poly.pdbx_seq_one_letter_code
_entity_poly.pdbx_strand_id
1 'polypeptide(L)'
;MDNDKYRKDISNRLKRIEGQVKGIQGMVEKDACCDDILIQISAVRSAINKVGSMMIEHYANNCMGIEKDSIEEARIKKLVKTINTFIK
;
A
#
# COMPACT_ATOMS: atom_id res chain seq x y z
N MET A 1 -8.06 18.59 -7.69
CA MET A 1 -9.11 17.66 -8.17
C MET A 1 -8.65 16.19 -8.19
N ASP A 2 -7.75 15.73 -7.30
CA ASP A 2 -7.17 14.38 -7.37
C ASP A 2 -7.26 13.55 -6.07
N ASN A 3 -7.70 14.16 -4.97
CA ASN A 3 -7.76 13.48 -3.67
C ASN A 3 -8.87 12.42 -3.63
N ASP A 4 -9.98 12.64 -4.34
CA ASP A 4 -11.13 11.73 -4.32
C ASP A 4 -10.86 10.43 -5.09
N LYS A 5 -10.18 10.52 -6.25
CA LYS A 5 -9.71 9.35 -7.01
C LYS A 5 -8.67 8.56 -6.22
N TYR A 6 -7.72 9.24 -5.59
CA TYR A 6 -6.71 8.61 -4.73
C TYR A 6 -7.34 7.87 -3.55
N ARG A 7 -8.23 8.54 -2.79
CA ARG A 7 -8.98 7.95 -1.67
C ARG A 7 -9.79 6.73 -2.11
N LYS A 8 -10.47 6.82 -3.27
CA LYS A 8 -11.24 5.71 -3.83
C LYS A 8 -10.35 4.54 -4.22
N ASP A 9 -9.19 4.76 -4.83
CA ASP A 9 -8.27 3.67 -5.17
C ASP A 9 -7.72 2.97 -3.91
N ILE A 10 -7.27 3.74 -2.91
CA ILE A 10 -6.83 3.21 -1.61
C ILE A 10 -7.95 2.41 -0.95
N SER A 11 -9.16 2.97 -0.87
CA SER A 11 -10.32 2.29 -0.29
C SER A 11 -10.63 0.97 -1.01
N ASN A 12 -10.60 0.96 -2.34
CA ASN A 12 -10.82 -0.27 -3.13
C ASN A 12 -9.74 -1.32 -2.88
N ARG A 13 -8.47 -0.92 -2.73
CA ARG A 13 -7.37 -1.84 -2.40
C ARG A 13 -7.54 -2.43 -1.01
N LEU A 14 -7.88 -1.60 -0.02
CA LEU A 14 -8.15 -2.05 1.34
C LEU A 14 -9.32 -3.04 1.40
N LYS A 15 -10.41 -2.80 0.65
CA LYS A 15 -11.53 -3.75 0.53
C LYS A 15 -11.11 -5.09 -0.07
N ARG A 16 -10.20 -5.10 -1.05
CA ARG A 16 -9.64 -6.35 -1.59
C ARG A 16 -8.81 -7.08 -0.54
N ILE A 17 -7.95 -6.36 0.19
CA ILE A 17 -7.13 -6.92 1.29
C ILE A 17 -8.03 -7.52 2.37
N GLU A 18 -9.11 -6.83 2.75
CA GLU A 18 -10.11 -7.35 3.69
C GLU A 18 -10.69 -8.69 3.21
N GLY A 19 -11.07 -8.78 1.93
CA GLY A 19 -11.54 -10.03 1.33
C GLY A 19 -10.49 -11.15 1.34
N GLN A 20 -9.23 -10.83 1.09
CA GLN A 20 -8.13 -11.79 1.18
C GLN A 20 -7.93 -12.30 2.61
N VAL A 21 -7.96 -11.41 3.61
CA VAL A 21 -7.85 -11.78 5.03
C VAL A 21 -9.01 -12.69 5.45
N LYS A 22 -10.24 -12.36 5.06
CA LYS A 22 -11.42 -13.23 5.27
C LYS A 22 -11.24 -14.60 4.60
N GLY A 23 -10.68 -14.63 3.39
CA GLY A 23 -10.35 -15.87 2.69
C GLY A 23 -9.37 -16.75 3.48
N ILE A 24 -8.30 -16.15 4.00
CA ILE A 24 -7.30 -16.83 4.84
C ILE A 24 -7.95 -17.39 6.11
N GLN A 25 -8.82 -16.64 6.78
CA GLN A 25 -9.56 -17.13 7.95
C GLN A 25 -10.35 -18.40 7.60
N GLY A 26 -11.08 -18.38 6.49
CA GLY A 26 -11.82 -19.56 6.02
C GLY A 26 -10.93 -20.73 5.60
N MET A 27 -9.68 -20.49 5.16
CA MET A 27 -8.71 -21.56 4.90
C MET A 27 -8.25 -22.22 6.21
N VAL A 28 -7.99 -21.43 7.25
CA VAL A 28 -7.62 -21.93 8.57
C VAL A 28 -8.76 -22.75 9.18
N GLU A 29 -10.00 -22.26 9.12
CA GLU A 29 -11.18 -22.96 9.64
C GLU A 29 -11.44 -24.31 8.94
N LYS A 30 -11.04 -24.44 7.68
CA LYS A 30 -11.20 -25.66 6.88
C LYS A 30 -9.96 -26.57 6.91
N ASP A 31 -8.98 -26.26 7.76
CA ASP A 31 -7.71 -26.99 7.88
C ASP A 31 -7.00 -27.16 6.53
N ALA A 32 -6.98 -26.08 5.73
CA ALA A 32 -6.30 -26.06 4.45
C ALA A 32 -4.78 -26.18 4.62
N CYS A 33 -4.09 -26.58 3.54
CA CYS A 33 -2.64 -26.75 3.54
C CYS A 33 -1.90 -25.49 4.03
N CYS A 34 -0.95 -25.67 4.94
CA CYS A 34 -0.17 -24.57 5.50
C CYS A 34 0.59 -23.79 4.42
N ASP A 35 1.12 -24.48 3.40
CA ASP A 35 1.86 -23.84 2.30
C ASP A 35 0.96 -22.87 1.51
N ASP A 36 -0.30 -23.27 1.25
CA ASP A 36 -1.27 -22.42 0.55
C ASP A 36 -1.65 -21.20 1.39
N ILE A 37 -1.80 -21.37 2.71
CA ILE A 37 -2.06 -20.27 3.64
C ILE A 37 -0.90 -19.27 3.64
N LEU A 38 0.35 -19.75 3.67
CA LEU A 38 1.54 -18.90 3.62
C LEU A 38 1.64 -18.11 2.30
N ILE A 39 1.26 -18.71 1.18
CA ILE A 39 1.17 -18.02 -0.11
C ILE A 39 0.15 -16.88 -0.05
N GLN A 40 -1.04 -17.11 0.51
CA GLN A 40 -2.05 -16.06 0.64
C GLN A 40 -1.62 -14.95 1.60
N ILE A 41 -0.96 -15.28 2.71
CA ILE A 41 -0.38 -14.29 3.63
C ILE A 41 0.65 -13.42 2.90
N SER A 42 1.52 -14.02 2.08
CA SER A 42 2.49 -13.29 1.27
C SER A 42 1.82 -12.34 0.26
N ALA A 43 0.70 -12.77 -0.34
CA ALA A 43 -0.10 -11.94 -1.23
C ALA A 43 -0.71 -10.73 -0.48
N VAL A 44 -1.25 -10.94 0.72
CA VAL A 44 -1.78 -9.86 1.57
C VAL A 44 -0.66 -8.88 1.96
N ARG A 45 0.50 -9.38 2.38
CA ARG A 45 1.66 -8.53 2.72
C ARG A 45 2.07 -7.65 1.55
N SER A 46 2.17 -8.22 0.35
CA SER A 46 2.50 -7.48 -0.88
C SER A 46 1.46 -6.41 -1.19
N ALA A 47 0.17 -6.72 -1.02
CA ALA A 47 -0.92 -5.77 -1.23
C ALA A 47 -0.88 -4.61 -0.22
N ILE A 48 -0.61 -4.90 1.06
CA ILE A 48 -0.46 -3.89 2.12
C ILE A 48 0.74 -2.99 1.84
N ASN A 49 1.90 -3.55 1.49
CA ASN A 49 3.09 -2.77 1.12
C ASN A 49 2.78 -1.79 -0.01
N LYS A 50 2.02 -2.22 -1.02
CA LYS A 50 1.62 -1.35 -2.12
C LYS A 50 0.74 -0.18 -1.65
N VAL A 51 -0.22 -0.42 -0.75
CA VAL A 51 -1.04 0.64 -0.16
C VAL A 51 -0.17 1.59 0.68
N GLY A 52 0.75 1.05 1.48
CA GLY A 52 1.70 1.84 2.27
C GLY A 52 2.56 2.77 1.42
N SER A 53 3.16 2.26 0.34
CA SER A 53 3.94 3.08 -0.61
C SER A 53 3.13 4.23 -1.21
N MET A 54 1.87 3.99 -1.56
CA MET A 54 0.98 5.04 -2.08
C MET A 54 0.70 6.10 -1.01
N MET A 55 0.44 5.68 0.24
CA MET A 55 0.19 6.59 1.36
C MET A 55 1.40 7.45 1.72
N ILE A 56 2.60 6.87 1.69
CA ILE A 56 3.86 7.62 1.89
C ILE A 56 4.03 8.68 0.80
N GLU A 57 3.79 8.32 -0.47
CA GLU A 57 3.85 9.27 -1.58
C GLU A 57 2.81 10.39 -1.43
N HIS A 58 1.59 10.07 -1.01
CA HIS A 58 0.57 11.08 -0.74
C HIS A 58 0.97 12.00 0.42
N TYR A 59 1.44 11.44 1.54
CA TYR A 59 1.90 12.20 2.71
C TYR A 59 3.03 13.16 2.35
N ALA A 60 4.05 12.66 1.65
CA ALA A 60 5.21 13.43 1.25
C ALA A 60 4.84 14.63 0.35
N ASN A 61 3.88 14.45 -0.56
CA ASN A 61 3.49 15.50 -1.51
C ASN A 61 2.44 16.47 -0.97
N ASN A 62 1.60 16.07 0.00
CA ASN A 62 0.40 16.84 0.36
C ASN A 62 0.31 17.23 1.85
N CYS A 63 1.06 16.56 2.73
CA CYS A 63 0.90 16.74 4.18
C CYS A 63 2.13 17.35 4.85
N MET A 64 3.29 17.34 4.20
CA MET A 64 4.53 17.86 4.78
C MET A 64 4.63 19.40 4.75
N GLY A 65 3.69 20.11 4.11
CA GLY A 65 3.70 21.58 4.05
C GLY A 65 4.88 22.15 3.27
N ILE A 66 5.43 21.38 2.32
CA ILE A 66 6.56 21.79 1.49
C ILE A 66 6.06 22.77 0.43
N GLU A 67 6.82 23.83 0.20
CA GLU A 67 6.54 24.79 -0.87
C GLU A 67 6.63 24.09 -2.23
N LYS A 68 5.64 24.34 -3.07
CA LYS A 68 5.56 23.73 -4.39
C LYS A 68 6.66 24.27 -5.30
N ASP A 69 7.22 23.40 -6.14
CA ASP A 69 8.31 23.68 -7.08
C ASP A 69 9.65 24.04 -6.38
N SER A 70 9.76 23.75 -5.08
CA SER A 70 10.99 23.92 -4.29
C SER A 70 12.02 22.80 -4.54
N ILE A 71 13.28 23.09 -4.19
CA ILE A 71 14.37 22.09 -4.23
C ILE A 71 14.08 20.96 -3.23
N GLU A 72 13.47 21.28 -2.10
CA GLU A 72 13.04 20.37 -1.04
C GLU A 72 12.00 19.37 -1.57
N GLU A 73 11.00 19.83 -2.31
CA GLU A 73 9.98 18.95 -2.94
C GLU A 73 10.66 17.96 -3.90
N ALA A 74 11.59 18.43 -4.73
CA ALA A 74 12.32 17.59 -5.67
C ALA A 74 13.18 16.52 -4.96
N ARG A 75 13.85 16.90 -3.86
CA ARG A 75 14.65 15.98 -3.03
C ARG A 75 13.79 14.91 -2.38
N ILE A 76 12.63 15.30 -1.83
CA ILE A 76 11.71 14.39 -1.16
C ILE A 76 11.06 13.42 -2.15
N LYS A 77 10.63 13.89 -3.33
CA LYS A 77 10.14 13.01 -4.39
C LYS A 77 11.18 11.97 -4.81
N LYS A 78 12.45 12.38 -4.93
CA LYS A 78 13.55 11.46 -5.24
C LYS A 78 13.72 10.42 -4.12
N LEU A 79 13.72 10.83 -2.85
CA LEU A 79 13.84 9.94 -1.70
C LEU A 79 12.71 8.90 -1.67
N VAL A 80 11.45 9.34 -1.78
CA VAL A 80 10.28 8.45 -1.78
C VAL A 80 10.36 7.45 -2.93
N LYS A 81 10.76 7.90 -4.13
CA LYS A 81 10.96 7.01 -5.28
C LYS A 81 12.05 5.97 -5.04
N THR A 82 13.16 6.36 -4.43
CA THR A 82 14.25 5.45 -4.07
C THR A 82 13.77 4.42 -3.04
N ILE A 83 13.11 4.85 -1.97
CA ILE A 83 12.54 3.95 -0.94
C ILE A 83 11.57 2.95 -1.57
N ASN A 84 10.65 3.42 -2.42
CA ASN A 84 9.67 2.56 -3.11
C ASN A 84 10.31 1.54 -4.08
N THR A 85 11.55 1.77 -4.53
CA THR A 85 12.28 0.81 -5.36
C THR A 85 12.76 -0.39 -4.53
N PHE A 86 13.09 -0.17 -3.25
CA PHE A 86 13.58 -1.19 -2.33
C PHE A 86 12.48 -1.91 -1.55
N ILE A 87 11.31 -1.28 -1.36
CA ILE A 87 10.18 -1.83 -0.59
C ILE A 87 9.31 -2.84 -1.39
N LYS A 88 9.77 -3.28 -2.58
CA LYS A 88 9.04 -4.30 -3.36
C LYS A 88 8.79 -5.59 -2.57
#